data_AF-A0A8T5V4D4-F1
#
_entry.id   AF-A0A8T5V4D4-F1
#
_cell.length_a   1.000
_cell.length_b   1.000
_cell.length_c   1.000
_cell.angle_alpha   90.00
_cell.angle_beta   90.00
_cell.angle_gamma   90.00
#
_symmetry.space_group_name_H-M   'P 1'
#
loop_
_entity.id
_entity.type
_entity.pdbx_description
1 polymer ?
#
loop_
_entity_poly.entity_id
_entity_poly.type
_entity_poly.pdbx_seq_one_letter_code
_entity_poly.pdbx_strand_id
1 'polypeptide(L)'
;MDDSDKKELQTELEKLQREKEELITDIRDLDWAKIIKLEKENEELQKKVDWLDKDKKKTDRENKNLSRQVSNARPRMWINSLKMIAAIGIIDLIILPLITMVLGISLEWIFIGIGIVTFFGILLIVNYMSGTSPYNSGEIRKAITGAFVTVYLIFVPMITLGSIHIPTLQPMNSILYFTIVVVVVVVCYFVSRALEEYVKIKHRQ
;
A
#
# COMPACT_ATOMS: atom_id res chain seq x y z
N MET A 1 46.47 34.31 77.34
CA MET A 1 45.57 33.29 76.75
C MET A 1 45.02 32.53 77.92
N ASP A 2 43.75 32.77 78.22
CA ASP A 2 43.10 32.29 79.44
C ASP A 2 42.79 30.80 79.32
N ASP A 3 42.75 30.07 80.43
CA ASP A 3 42.58 28.61 80.45
C ASP A 3 41.18 28.18 79.95
N SER A 4 40.24 29.13 79.95
CA SER A 4 38.89 29.02 79.36
C SER A 4 38.95 28.91 77.82
N ASP A 5 39.70 29.79 77.15
CA ASP A 5 39.78 29.85 75.68
C ASP A 5 40.35 28.55 75.09
N LYS A 6 41.29 27.91 75.82
CA LYS A 6 41.90 26.64 75.41
C LYS A 6 40.92 25.48 75.44
N LYS A 7 40.04 25.43 76.45
CA LYS A 7 39.01 24.39 76.55
C LYS A 7 37.93 24.56 75.47
N GLU A 8 37.56 25.79 75.17
CA GLU A 8 36.58 26.09 74.14
C GLU A 8 37.10 25.68 72.75
N LEU A 9 38.36 26.02 72.44
CA LEU A 9 39.05 25.57 71.22
C LEU A 9 39.16 24.05 71.11
N GLN A 10 39.45 23.34 72.21
CA GLN A 10 39.50 21.87 72.20
C GLN A 10 38.14 21.25 71.90
N THR A 11 37.08 21.80 72.50
CA THR A 11 35.70 21.31 72.30
C THR A 11 35.24 21.53 70.86
N GLU A 12 35.58 22.66 70.27
CA GLU A 12 35.29 22.98 68.88
C GLU A 12 36.08 22.10 67.90
N LEU A 13 37.34 21.79 68.22
CA LEU A 13 38.18 20.91 67.42
C LEU A 13 37.68 19.45 67.43
N GLU A 14 37.22 18.95 68.59
CA GLU A 14 36.56 17.64 68.69
C GLU A 14 35.22 17.60 67.95
N LYS A 15 34.48 18.70 67.93
CA LYS A 15 33.23 18.81 67.16
C LYS A 15 33.52 18.76 65.66
N LEU A 16 34.49 19.52 65.19
CA LEU A 16 34.92 19.51 63.78
C LEU A 16 35.49 18.15 63.34
N GLN A 17 36.19 17.45 64.24
CA GLN A 17 36.66 16.09 63.95
C GLN A 17 35.50 15.11 63.80
N ARG A 18 34.48 15.19 64.67
CA ARG A 18 33.26 14.37 64.54
C ARG A 18 32.48 14.68 63.27
N GLU A 19 32.25 15.96 62.96
CA GLU A 19 31.58 16.36 61.71
C GLU A 19 32.34 15.88 60.49
N LYS A 20 33.69 15.92 60.51
CA LYS A 20 34.52 15.38 59.43
C LYS A 20 34.33 13.88 59.26
N GLU A 21 34.33 13.11 60.36
CA GLU A 21 34.13 11.66 60.30
C GLU A 21 32.72 11.28 59.81
N GLU A 22 31.71 12.02 60.25
CA GLU A 22 30.32 11.86 59.81
C GLU A 22 30.19 12.15 58.30
N LEU A 23 30.73 13.27 57.83
CA LEU A 23 30.75 13.63 56.41
C LEU A 23 31.51 12.61 55.55
N ILE A 24 32.62 12.05 56.05
CA ILE A 24 33.35 11.00 55.33
C ILE A 24 32.48 9.74 55.18
N THR A 25 31.72 9.40 56.22
CA THR A 25 30.84 8.24 56.21
C THR A 25 29.69 8.45 55.23
N ASP A 26 29.05 9.62 55.26
CA ASP A 26 27.97 9.99 54.33
C ASP A 26 28.43 9.99 52.88
N ILE A 27 29.62 10.54 52.59
CA ILE A 27 30.20 10.52 51.24
C ILE A 27 30.37 9.08 50.76
N ARG A 28 30.90 8.20 51.61
CA ARG A 28 31.12 6.80 51.26
C ARG A 28 29.81 6.07 50.98
N ASP A 29 28.78 6.31 51.78
CA ASP A 29 27.47 5.69 51.61
C ASP A 29 26.78 6.19 50.34
N LEU A 30 26.95 7.48 50.01
CA LEU A 30 26.42 8.09 48.80
C LEU A 30 27.13 7.57 47.53
N ASP A 31 28.44 7.38 47.59
CA ASP A 31 29.22 6.73 46.53
C ASP A 31 28.77 5.27 46.31
N TRP A 32 28.57 4.51 47.39
CA TRP A 32 28.03 3.15 47.29
C TRP A 32 26.64 3.10 46.68
N ALA A 33 25.73 3.97 47.12
CA ALA A 33 24.38 4.06 46.57
C ALA A 33 24.41 4.42 45.07
N LYS A 34 25.32 5.30 44.66
CA LYS A 34 25.48 5.69 43.26
C LYS A 34 26.03 4.54 42.40
N ILE A 35 26.99 3.77 42.90
CA ILE A 35 27.53 2.59 42.22
C ILE A 35 26.42 1.55 42.00
N ILE A 36 25.67 1.21 43.05
CA ILE A 36 24.58 0.22 42.97
C ILE A 36 23.50 0.66 41.96
N LYS A 37 23.16 1.95 41.96
CA LYS A 37 22.17 2.50 41.02
C LYS A 37 22.66 2.41 39.58
N LEU A 38 23.91 2.79 39.31
CA LEU A 38 24.49 2.73 37.97
C LEU A 38 24.63 1.28 37.47
N GLU A 39 24.98 0.35 38.36
CA GLU A 39 25.08 -1.07 38.02
C GLU A 39 23.71 -1.65 37.61
N LYS A 40 22.66 -1.31 38.36
CA LYS A 40 21.29 -1.71 38.04
C LYS A 40 20.80 -1.11 36.72
N GLU A 41 21.02 0.19 36.50
CA GLU A 41 20.64 0.87 35.25
C GLU A 41 21.38 0.26 34.05
N ASN A 42 22.68 -0.06 34.18
CA ASN A 42 23.44 -0.74 33.13
C ASN A 42 22.90 -2.15 32.84
N GLU A 43 22.53 -2.92 33.86
CA GLU A 43 21.96 -4.26 33.67
C GLU A 43 20.61 -4.20 32.92
N GLU A 44 19.76 -3.23 33.27
CA GLU A 44 18.48 -2.99 32.58
C GLU A 44 18.69 -2.54 31.12
N LEU A 45 19.66 -1.66 30.87
CA LEU A 45 20.02 -1.24 29.51
C LEU A 45 20.55 -2.42 28.69
N GLN A 46 21.39 -3.27 29.26
CA GLN A 46 21.93 -4.44 28.58
C GLN A 46 20.81 -5.40 28.16
N LYS A 47 19.86 -5.68 29.06
CA LYS A 47 18.66 -6.50 28.76
C LYS A 47 17.82 -5.89 27.63
N LYS A 48 17.68 -4.56 27.61
CA LYS A 48 16.92 -3.85 26.57
C LYS A 48 17.60 -3.93 25.20
N VAL A 49 18.93 -3.82 25.16
CA VAL A 49 19.73 -4.00 23.94
C VAL A 49 19.58 -5.42 23.40
N ASP A 50 19.74 -6.43 24.24
CA ASP A 50 19.59 -7.84 23.85
C ASP A 50 18.19 -8.14 23.30
N TRP A 51 17.15 -7.57 23.93
CA TRP A 51 15.78 -7.69 23.48
C TRP A 51 15.57 -7.05 22.11
N LEU A 52 16.09 -5.83 21.90
CA LEU A 52 16.00 -5.12 20.63
C LEU A 52 16.74 -5.85 19.50
N ASP A 53 17.91 -6.42 19.76
CA ASP A 53 18.66 -7.21 18.77
C ASP A 53 17.91 -8.50 18.39
N LYS A 54 17.28 -9.16 19.37
CA LYS A 54 16.45 -10.34 19.12
C LYS A 54 15.22 -10.00 18.28
N ASP A 55 14.56 -8.89 18.58
CA ASP A 55 13.38 -8.42 17.86
C ASP A 55 13.71 -7.98 16.42
N LYS A 56 14.81 -7.25 16.25
CA LYS A 56 15.34 -6.88 14.93
C LYS A 56 15.64 -8.13 14.09
N LYS A 57 16.30 -9.13 14.68
CA LYS A 57 16.61 -10.39 14.00
C LYS A 57 15.35 -11.18 13.63
N LYS A 58 14.30 -11.13 14.45
CA LYS A 58 13.00 -11.75 14.16
C LYS A 58 12.32 -11.03 12.99
N THR A 59 12.26 -9.71 13.04
CA THR A 59 11.69 -8.86 11.98
C THR A 59 12.41 -9.07 10.65
N ASP A 60 13.74 -9.13 10.65
CA ASP A 60 14.53 -9.39 9.44
C ASP A 60 14.25 -10.77 8.83
N ARG A 61 13.98 -11.79 9.66
CA ARG A 61 13.59 -13.13 9.20
C ARG A 61 12.20 -13.13 8.61
N GLU A 62 11.24 -12.48 9.26
CA GLU A 62 9.87 -12.33 8.76
C GLU A 62 9.86 -11.58 7.43
N ASN A 63 10.60 -10.47 7.33
CA ASN A 63 10.75 -9.71 6.09
C ASN A 63 11.38 -10.55 4.96
N LYS A 64 12.40 -11.37 5.25
CA LYS A 64 12.99 -12.29 4.25
C LYS A 64 12.03 -13.38 3.81
N ASN A 65 11.19 -13.89 4.70
CA ASN A 65 10.17 -14.88 4.36
C ASN A 65 9.06 -14.27 3.50
N LEU A 66 8.60 -13.06 3.85
CA LEU A 66 7.64 -12.31 3.06
C LEU A 66 8.21 -11.96 1.68
N SER A 67 9.45 -11.49 1.60
CA SER A 67 10.07 -11.15 0.31
C SER A 67 10.22 -12.36 -0.60
N ARG A 68 10.56 -13.53 -0.07
CA ARG A 68 10.58 -14.80 -0.82
C ARG A 68 9.21 -15.23 -1.29
N GLN A 69 8.17 -15.08 -0.46
CA GLN A 69 6.79 -15.37 -0.88
C GLN A 69 6.35 -14.42 -2.00
N VAL A 70 6.62 -13.13 -1.87
CA VAL A 70 6.27 -12.11 -2.88
C VAL A 70 7.07 -12.29 -4.17
N SER A 71 8.37 -12.61 -4.10
CA SER A 71 9.22 -12.75 -5.31
C SER A 71 8.85 -13.98 -6.14
N ASN A 72 8.44 -15.09 -5.51
CA ASN A 72 8.08 -16.30 -6.23
C ASN A 72 6.62 -16.28 -6.75
N ALA A 73 5.72 -15.55 -6.08
CA ALA A 73 4.33 -15.39 -6.53
C ALA A 73 4.19 -14.45 -7.73
N ARG A 74 4.93 -13.33 -7.75
CA ARG A 74 4.83 -12.29 -8.81
C ARG A 74 5.03 -12.80 -10.24
N PRO A 75 6.11 -13.54 -10.60
CA PRO A 75 6.37 -13.92 -11.98
C PRO A 75 5.37 -14.93 -12.51
N ARG A 76 4.94 -15.90 -11.67
CA ARG A 76 3.95 -16.91 -12.07
C ARG A 76 2.58 -16.28 -12.34
N MET A 77 2.18 -15.30 -11.54
CA MET A 77 0.91 -14.59 -11.74
C MET A 77 0.94 -13.63 -12.93
N TRP A 78 2.08 -12.99 -13.19
CA TRP A 78 2.28 -12.19 -14.40
C TRP A 78 2.17 -13.05 -15.67
N ILE A 79 2.81 -14.23 -15.68
CA ILE A 79 2.71 -15.17 -16.80
C ILE A 79 1.27 -15.63 -17.00
N ASN A 80 0.53 -15.94 -15.93
CA ASN A 80 -0.89 -16.32 -16.03
C ASN A 80 -1.78 -15.17 -16.51
N SER A 81 -1.51 -13.94 -16.06
CA SER A 81 -2.24 -12.75 -16.52
C SER A 81 -1.98 -12.49 -18.00
N LEU A 82 -0.75 -12.69 -18.47
CA LEU A 82 -0.40 -12.63 -19.90
C LEU A 82 -1.16 -13.67 -20.72
N LYS A 83 -1.31 -14.90 -20.20
CA LYS A 83 -2.13 -15.94 -20.84
C LYS A 83 -3.61 -15.54 -20.91
N MET A 84 -4.15 -14.90 -19.88
CA MET A 84 -5.53 -14.39 -19.89
C MET A 84 -5.71 -13.25 -20.89
N ILE A 85 -4.75 -12.31 -20.99
CA ILE A 85 -4.76 -11.23 -22.00
C ILE A 85 -4.74 -11.85 -23.41
N ALA A 86 -3.88 -12.83 -23.65
CA ALA A 86 -3.82 -13.55 -24.92
C ALA A 86 -5.14 -14.27 -25.24
N ALA A 87 -5.79 -14.88 -24.24
CA ALA A 87 -7.09 -15.52 -24.42
C ALA A 87 -8.19 -14.53 -24.80
N ILE A 88 -8.24 -13.35 -24.19
CA ILE A 88 -9.18 -12.28 -24.58
C ILE A 88 -8.93 -11.84 -26.02
N GLY A 89 -7.66 -11.65 -26.41
CA GLY A 89 -7.33 -11.30 -27.79
C GLY A 89 -7.79 -12.37 -28.80
N ILE A 90 -7.74 -13.65 -28.44
CA ILE A 90 -8.28 -14.74 -29.26
C ILE A 90 -9.81 -14.69 -29.34
N ILE A 91 -10.49 -14.39 -28.23
CA ILE A 91 -11.95 -14.20 -28.21
C ILE A 91 -12.35 -13.06 -29.15
N ASP A 92 -11.63 -11.93 -29.08
CA ASP A 92 -11.94 -10.74 -29.88
C ASP A 92 -11.66 -10.94 -31.37
N LEU A 93 -10.60 -11.68 -31.73
CA LEU A 93 -10.17 -11.85 -33.12
C LEU A 93 -10.80 -13.04 -33.84
N ILE A 94 -11.25 -14.07 -33.10
CA ILE A 94 -11.77 -15.31 -33.68
C ILE A 94 -13.23 -15.53 -33.31
N ILE A 95 -13.55 -15.50 -32.01
CA ILE A 95 -14.87 -15.92 -31.52
C ILE A 95 -15.93 -14.87 -31.86
N LEU A 96 -15.66 -13.58 -31.61
CA LEU A 96 -16.61 -12.51 -31.92
C LEU A 96 -16.95 -12.43 -33.42
N PRO A 97 -15.97 -12.42 -34.36
CA PRO A 97 -16.26 -12.45 -35.79
C PRO A 97 -17.05 -13.69 -36.21
N LEU A 98 -16.70 -14.86 -35.68
CA LEU A 98 -17.39 -16.11 -36.00
C LEU A 98 -18.86 -16.09 -35.54
N ILE A 99 -19.15 -15.60 -34.34
CA ILE A 99 -20.52 -15.44 -33.83
C ILE A 99 -21.33 -14.50 -34.72
N THR A 100 -20.76 -13.36 -35.12
CA THR A 100 -21.47 -12.41 -35.99
C THR A 100 -21.72 -12.96 -37.38
N MET A 101 -20.79 -13.76 -37.92
CA MET A 101 -20.95 -14.43 -39.21
C MET A 101 -22.06 -15.49 -39.16
N VAL A 102 -22.12 -16.28 -38.08
CA VAL A 102 -23.14 -17.34 -37.90
C VAL A 102 -24.53 -16.75 -37.65
N LEU A 103 -24.63 -15.67 -36.88
CA LEU A 103 -25.91 -15.03 -36.55
C LEU A 103 -26.38 -14.01 -37.60
N GLY A 104 -25.57 -13.75 -38.64
CA GLY A 104 -25.90 -12.78 -39.69
C GLY A 104 -26.04 -11.34 -39.19
N ILE A 105 -25.35 -11.00 -38.11
CA ILE A 105 -25.41 -9.67 -37.49
C ILE A 105 -24.51 -8.70 -38.27
N SER A 106 -24.94 -7.45 -38.41
CA SER A 106 -24.15 -6.40 -39.07
C SER A 106 -22.74 -6.29 -38.46
N LEU A 107 -21.72 -6.14 -39.31
CA LEU A 107 -20.30 -5.96 -38.95
C LEU A 107 -20.05 -4.86 -37.91
N GLU A 108 -20.94 -3.87 -37.86
CA GLU A 108 -20.91 -2.76 -36.91
C GLU A 108 -21.01 -3.20 -35.43
N TRP A 109 -21.74 -4.28 -35.13
CA TRP A 109 -21.90 -4.80 -33.77
C TRP A 109 -20.62 -5.46 -33.22
N ILE A 110 -19.68 -5.84 -34.09
CA ILE A 110 -18.39 -6.38 -33.67
C ILE A 110 -17.62 -5.35 -32.85
N PHE A 111 -17.66 -4.07 -33.23
CA PHE A 111 -16.95 -3.00 -32.52
C PHE A 111 -17.47 -2.81 -31.09
N ILE A 112 -18.79 -2.91 -30.90
CA ILE A 112 -19.41 -2.87 -29.57
C ILE A 112 -19.00 -4.10 -28.76
N GLY A 113 -19.07 -5.29 -29.38
CA GLY A 113 -18.70 -6.55 -28.76
C GLY A 113 -17.25 -6.56 -28.26
N ILE A 114 -16.30 -6.16 -29.12
CA ILE A 114 -14.89 -6.06 -28.77
C ILE A 114 -14.72 -5.07 -27.61
N GLY A 115 -15.28 -3.86 -27.71
CA GLY A 115 -15.14 -2.85 -26.65
C GLY A 115 -15.62 -3.34 -25.28
N ILE A 116 -16.75 -4.05 -25.24
CA ILE A 116 -17.30 -4.63 -24.01
C ILE A 116 -16.43 -5.78 -23.49
N VAL A 117 -16.11 -6.75 -24.35
CA VAL A 117 -15.34 -7.95 -23.96
C VAL A 117 -13.92 -7.58 -23.52
N THR A 118 -13.24 -6.70 -24.24
CA THR A 118 -11.92 -6.21 -23.87
C THR A 118 -11.97 -5.45 -22.54
N PHE A 119 -12.96 -4.57 -22.34
CA PHE A 119 -13.08 -3.80 -21.09
C PHE A 119 -13.30 -4.70 -19.87
N PHE A 120 -14.31 -5.57 -19.93
CA PHE A 120 -14.61 -6.50 -18.83
C PHE A 120 -13.50 -7.53 -18.64
N GLY A 121 -12.87 -7.99 -19.72
CA GLY A 121 -11.74 -8.90 -19.68
C GLY A 121 -10.53 -8.30 -18.95
N ILE A 122 -10.14 -7.06 -19.28
CA ILE A 122 -9.08 -6.34 -18.57
C ILE A 122 -9.46 -6.13 -17.11
N LEU A 123 -10.70 -5.75 -16.81
CA LEU A 123 -11.17 -5.55 -15.45
C LEU A 123 -11.08 -6.85 -14.62
N LEU A 124 -11.42 -7.99 -15.22
CA LEU A 124 -11.31 -9.31 -14.59
C LEU A 124 -9.85 -9.70 -14.32
N ILE A 125 -8.95 -9.51 -15.28
CA ILE A 125 -7.51 -9.77 -15.11
C ILE A 125 -6.93 -8.91 -13.99
N VAL A 126 -7.27 -7.64 -13.97
CA VAL A 126 -6.82 -6.68 -12.95
C VAL A 126 -7.35 -7.08 -11.57
N ASN A 127 -8.61 -7.49 -11.48
CA ASN A 127 -9.17 -8.00 -10.23
C ASN A 127 -8.43 -9.26 -9.75
N TYR A 128 -8.13 -10.19 -10.66
CA TYR A 128 -7.33 -11.38 -10.37
C TYR A 128 -5.91 -11.02 -9.87
N MET A 129 -5.26 -10.02 -10.46
CA MET A 129 -3.95 -9.54 -10.01
C MET A 129 -4.00 -8.78 -8.67
N SER A 130 -5.11 -8.10 -8.37
CA SER A 130 -5.26 -7.27 -7.16
C SER A 130 -5.37 -8.06 -5.86
N GLY A 131 -5.63 -9.37 -5.92
CA GLY A 131 -5.75 -10.24 -4.74
C GLY A 131 -4.45 -10.42 -3.93
N THR A 132 -3.29 -9.96 -4.43
CA THR A 132 -1.99 -10.15 -3.78
C THR A 132 -1.10 -8.89 -3.80
N SER A 133 -1.51 -7.82 -3.08
CA SER A 133 -0.70 -6.61 -2.71
C SER A 133 -0.16 -5.71 -3.85
N PRO A 134 0.07 -4.38 -3.68
CA PRO A 134 -0.47 -3.39 -2.73
C PRO A 134 -1.63 -2.58 -3.34
N TYR A 135 -2.08 -2.91 -4.56
CA TYR A 135 -3.04 -2.11 -5.29
C TYR A 135 -4.48 -2.45 -4.88
N ASN A 136 -5.21 -1.44 -4.43
CA ASN A 136 -6.63 -1.55 -4.15
C ASN A 136 -7.38 -1.74 -5.48
N SER A 137 -8.16 -2.81 -5.63
CA SER A 137 -8.95 -3.12 -6.84
C SER A 137 -9.82 -1.93 -7.26
N GLY A 138 -10.30 -1.14 -6.28
CA GLY A 138 -11.06 0.08 -6.52
C GLY A 138 -10.24 1.22 -7.14
N GLU A 139 -8.95 1.36 -6.80
CA GLU A 139 -8.06 2.37 -7.39
C GLU A 139 -7.73 2.05 -8.84
N ILE A 140 -7.48 0.77 -9.15
CA ILE A 140 -7.21 0.37 -10.54
C ILE A 140 -8.47 0.52 -11.40
N ARG A 141 -9.66 0.16 -10.89
CA ARG A 141 -10.93 0.36 -11.60
C ARG A 141 -11.16 1.84 -11.98
N LYS A 142 -10.83 2.76 -11.07
CA LYS A 142 -10.88 4.21 -11.31
C LYS A 142 -9.90 4.64 -12.40
N ALA A 143 -8.66 4.15 -12.35
CA ALA A 143 -7.63 4.48 -13.34
C ALA A 143 -8.03 4.00 -14.75
N ILE A 144 -8.54 2.78 -14.88
CA ILE A 144 -8.99 2.22 -16.17
C ILE A 144 -10.16 3.03 -16.72
N THR A 145 -11.17 3.31 -15.90
CA THR A 145 -12.35 4.09 -16.33
C THR A 145 -11.94 5.52 -16.72
N GLY A 146 -11.06 6.16 -15.94
CA GLY A 146 -10.53 7.49 -16.25
C GLY A 146 -9.72 7.54 -17.54
N ALA A 147 -8.91 6.53 -17.81
CA ALA A 147 -8.19 6.39 -19.08
C ALA A 147 -9.17 6.24 -20.25
N PHE A 148 -10.20 5.41 -20.10
CA PHE A 148 -11.21 5.16 -21.14
C PHE A 148 -12.02 6.42 -21.47
N VAL A 149 -12.45 7.18 -20.45
CA VAL A 149 -13.16 8.46 -20.63
C VAL A 149 -12.24 9.51 -21.27
N THR A 150 -10.96 9.56 -20.89
CA THR A 150 -9.99 10.48 -21.49
C THR A 150 -9.79 10.17 -22.98
N VAL A 151 -9.60 8.90 -23.34
CA VAL A 151 -9.50 8.46 -24.74
C VAL A 151 -10.78 8.85 -25.50
N TYR A 152 -11.96 8.68 -24.90
CA TYR A 152 -13.22 9.10 -25.52
C TYR A 152 -13.27 10.59 -25.83
N LEU A 153 -12.92 11.43 -24.85
CA LEU A 153 -12.94 12.88 -24.98
C LEU A 153 -11.91 13.41 -25.98
N ILE A 154 -10.83 12.66 -26.25
CA ILE A 154 -9.85 12.99 -27.28
C ILE A 154 -10.34 12.51 -28.65
N PHE A 155 -10.84 11.28 -28.73
CA PHE A 155 -11.17 10.61 -29.98
C PHE A 155 -12.42 11.18 -30.66
N VAL A 156 -13.45 11.56 -29.90
CA VAL A 156 -14.68 12.14 -30.47
C VAL A 156 -14.39 13.44 -31.22
N PRO A 157 -13.76 14.47 -30.62
CA PRO A 157 -13.37 15.68 -31.33
C PRO A 157 -12.46 15.41 -32.53
N MET A 158 -11.54 14.46 -32.41
CA MET A 158 -10.57 14.12 -33.46
C MET A 158 -11.24 13.57 -34.73
N ILE A 159 -12.31 12.79 -34.58
CA ILE A 159 -13.12 12.31 -35.72
C ILE A 159 -14.08 13.41 -36.19
N THR A 160 -14.78 14.10 -35.28
CA THR A 160 -15.80 15.10 -35.68
C THR A 160 -15.19 16.33 -36.36
N LEU A 161 -13.96 16.71 -35.99
CA LEU A 161 -13.22 17.83 -36.60
C LEU A 161 -12.41 17.39 -37.84
N GLY A 162 -12.53 16.13 -38.27
CA GLY A 162 -11.93 15.65 -39.53
C GLY A 162 -10.41 15.44 -39.50
N SER A 163 -9.78 15.39 -38.32
CA SER A 163 -8.34 15.11 -38.20
C SER A 163 -7.98 13.64 -38.51
N ILE A 164 -8.94 12.72 -38.40
CA ILE A 164 -8.80 11.32 -38.83
C ILE A 164 -9.89 11.01 -39.85
N HIS A 165 -9.50 10.63 -41.06
CA HIS A 165 -10.42 10.12 -42.08
C HIS A 165 -10.52 8.60 -41.95
N ILE A 166 -11.67 8.10 -41.48
CA ILE A 166 -11.96 6.66 -41.44
C ILE A 166 -12.63 6.28 -42.77
N PRO A 167 -12.08 5.36 -43.56
CA PRO A 167 -12.57 5.00 -44.90
C PRO A 167 -13.81 4.09 -44.86
N THR A 168 -14.76 4.33 -43.95
CA THR A 168 -16.05 3.61 -43.86
C THR A 168 -17.20 4.51 -44.30
N LEU A 169 -18.26 3.92 -44.86
CA LEU A 169 -19.33 4.65 -45.55
C LEU A 169 -20.09 5.69 -44.68
N GLN A 170 -19.99 5.64 -43.34
CA GLN A 170 -20.66 6.60 -42.44
C GLN A 170 -19.87 6.80 -41.13
N PRO A 171 -19.00 7.82 -41.02
CA PRO A 171 -18.25 8.14 -39.80
C PRO A 171 -19.13 8.37 -38.55
N MET A 172 -20.37 8.82 -38.75
CA MET A 172 -21.36 9.02 -37.68
C MET A 172 -21.71 7.71 -36.93
N ASN A 173 -21.77 6.57 -37.63
CA ASN A 173 -22.12 5.30 -36.99
C ASN A 173 -20.98 4.83 -36.07
N SER A 174 -19.72 4.99 -36.50
CA SER A 174 -18.56 4.62 -35.68
C SER A 174 -18.47 5.42 -34.38
N ILE A 175 -18.79 6.72 -34.43
CA ILE A 175 -18.85 7.58 -33.23
C ILE A 175 -19.99 7.13 -32.30
N LEU A 176 -21.15 6.78 -32.86
CA LEU A 176 -22.30 6.29 -32.10
C LEU A 176 -21.96 5.00 -31.33
N TYR A 177 -21.35 4.01 -31.99
CA TYR A 177 -20.96 2.75 -31.33
C TYR A 177 -19.93 2.94 -30.25
N PHE A 178 -18.92 3.77 -30.49
CA PHE A 178 -17.92 4.09 -29.49
C PHE A 178 -18.53 4.82 -28.29
N THR A 179 -19.49 5.73 -28.53
CA THR A 179 -20.25 6.40 -27.47
C THR A 179 -21.07 5.41 -26.65
N ILE A 180 -21.73 4.44 -27.28
CA ILE A 180 -22.49 3.39 -26.58
C ILE A 180 -21.57 2.59 -25.64
N VAL A 181 -20.39 2.18 -26.12
CA VAL A 181 -19.42 1.43 -25.30
C VAL A 181 -18.98 2.27 -24.08
N VAL A 182 -18.68 3.54 -24.29
CA VAL A 182 -18.23 4.44 -23.21
C VAL A 182 -19.34 4.69 -22.18
N VAL A 183 -20.58 4.91 -22.64
CA VAL A 183 -21.73 5.06 -21.74
C VAL A 183 -21.92 3.80 -20.90
N VAL A 184 -21.84 2.61 -21.49
CA VAL A 184 -21.93 1.34 -20.76
C VAL A 184 -20.83 1.23 -19.71
N VAL A 185 -19.58 1.54 -20.08
CA VAL A 185 -18.42 1.52 -19.17
C VAL A 185 -18.63 2.47 -17.98
N VAL A 186 -19.08 3.69 -18.25
CA VAL A 186 -19.32 4.72 -17.21
C VAL A 186 -20.45 4.31 -16.28
N VAL A 187 -21.58 3.83 -16.81
CA VAL A 187 -22.71 3.35 -16.00
C VAL A 187 -22.28 2.18 -15.12
N CYS A 188 -21.58 1.19 -15.68
CA CYS A 188 -21.06 0.06 -14.90
C CYS A 188 -20.09 0.49 -13.80
N TYR A 189 -19.27 1.52 -14.04
CA TYR A 189 -18.41 2.09 -13.01
C TYR A 189 -19.21 2.70 -11.86
N PHE A 190 -20.23 3.51 -12.14
CA PHE A 190 -21.07 4.12 -11.10
C PHE A 190 -21.85 3.07 -10.30
N VAL A 191 -22.42 2.05 -10.97
CA VAL A 191 -23.09 0.93 -10.31
C VAL A 191 -22.11 0.16 -9.42
N SER A 192 -20.92 -0.13 -9.92
CA SER A 192 -19.90 -0.84 -9.13
C SER A 192 -19.44 -0.02 -7.93
N ARG A 193 -19.32 1.30 -8.05
CA ARG A 193 -18.94 2.17 -6.93
C ARG A 193 -20.04 2.22 -5.86
N ALA A 194 -21.30 2.32 -6.28
CA ALA A 194 -22.43 2.29 -5.36
C ALA A 194 -22.48 0.96 -4.58
N LEU A 195 -22.20 -0.16 -5.26
CA LEU A 195 -22.09 -1.48 -4.62
C LEU A 195 -20.92 -1.56 -3.63
N GLU A 196 -19.75 -1.02 -3.97
CA GLU A 196 -18.60 -0.98 -3.05
C GLU A 196 -18.90 -0.15 -1.80
N GLU A 197 -19.54 1.01 -1.95
CA GLU A 197 -19.95 1.85 -0.81
C GLU A 197 -21.01 1.15 0.05
N TYR A 198 -21.98 0.47 -0.56
CA TYR A 198 -22.99 -0.32 0.16
C TYR A 198 -22.38 -1.49 0.96
N VAL A 199 -21.47 -2.25 0.36
CA VAL A 199 -20.79 -3.38 1.02
C VAL A 199 -19.92 -2.90 2.18
N LYS A 200 -19.23 -1.76 2.04
CA LYS A 200 -18.44 -1.15 3.12
C LYS A 200 -19.30 -0.71 4.30
N ILE A 201 -20.49 -0.17 4.04
CA ILE A 201 -21.44 0.23 5.10
C ILE A 201 -21.94 -1.02 5.85
N LYS A 202 -22.27 -2.10 5.12
CA LYS A 202 -22.75 -3.36 5.70
C LYS A 202 -21.70 -4.08 6.56
N HIS A 203 -20.42 -4.02 6.21
CA HIS A 203 -19.34 -4.63 7.00
C HIS A 203 -18.87 -3.79 8.20
N ARG A 204 -19.38 -2.56 8.35
CA ARG A 204 -19.05 -1.67 9.47
C ARG A 204 -20.09 -1.68 10.59
N GLN A 205 -21.23 -2.35 10.36
CA GLN A 205 -22.22 -2.72 11.37
C GLN A 205 -21.98 -4.16 11.82
#